data_AF-A0A9W9TX88-F1
#
_entry.id   AF-A0A9W9TX88-F1
#
_cell.length_a   1.000
_cell.length_b   1.000
_cell.length_c   1.000
_cell.angle_alpha   90.00
_cell.angle_beta   90.00
_cell.angle_gamma   90.00
#
_symmetry.space_group_name_H-M   'P 1'
#
loop_
_entity.id
_entity.type
_entity.pdbx_description
1 polymer ?
#
loop_
_entity_poly.entity_id
_entity_poly.type
_entity_poly.pdbx_seq_one_letter_code
_entity_poly.pdbx_strand_id
1 'polypeptide(L)'
;MTKSFGLVSLATTKIGPPQLVAVPALIGGKPNTAYNVRLIQIKNGQALNCGPCTTGGGTLTTNDKGTGSTSVQQAVIPGATAAWVVLNEKAQCANFYDIAPLPIA
;
A
#
# COMPACT_ATOMS: atom_id res chain seq x y z
N MET A 1 -9.00 -11.47 -9.94
CA MET A 1 -9.87 -11.10 -8.81
C MET A 1 -9.00 -10.47 -7.74
N THR A 2 -9.35 -9.27 -7.31
CA THR A 2 -8.66 -8.61 -6.21
C THR A 2 -9.06 -9.23 -4.88
N LYS A 3 -8.10 -9.43 -3.98
CA LYS A 3 -8.35 -9.98 -2.64
C LYS A 3 -8.20 -8.86 -1.62
N SER A 4 -9.20 -8.66 -0.76
CA SER A 4 -9.01 -7.82 0.42
C SER A 4 -7.97 -8.43 1.35
N PHE A 5 -7.18 -7.58 2.00
CA PHE A 5 -6.23 -8.01 3.04
C PHE A 5 -6.54 -7.35 4.38
N GLY A 6 -6.15 -8.03 5.45
CA GLY A 6 -6.34 -7.68 6.86
C GLY A 6 -6.74 -6.24 7.16
N LEU A 7 -5.76 -5.37 7.45
CA LEU A 7 -6.00 -3.97 7.81
C LEU A 7 -4.93 -3.03 7.26
N VAL A 8 -5.27 -1.75 7.14
CA VAL A 8 -4.32 -0.67 6.87
C VAL A 8 -4.59 0.46 7.85
N SER A 9 -3.56 0.89 8.58
CA SER A 9 -3.56 2.20 9.23
C SER A 9 -2.92 3.21 8.29
N LEU A 10 -3.63 4.30 7.99
CA LEU A 10 -3.17 5.34 7.07
C LEU A 10 -3.22 6.69 7.77
N ALA A 11 -2.16 7.48 7.66
CA ALA A 11 -2.09 8.81 8.26
C ALA A 11 -1.19 9.73 7.42
N THR A 12 -1.41 11.04 7.56
CA THR A 12 -0.48 12.05 7.04
C THR A 12 0.29 12.71 8.17
N THR A 13 1.59 12.90 7.98
CA THR A 13 2.41 13.69 8.91
C THR A 13 2.16 15.18 8.70
N LYS A 14 2.19 15.95 9.78
CA LYS A 14 2.08 17.42 9.76
C LYS A 14 3.42 18.14 10.03
N ILE A 15 4.51 17.38 10.14
CA ILE A 15 5.86 17.90 10.41
C ILE A 15 6.66 17.83 9.11
N GLY A 16 7.14 18.99 8.63
CA GLY A 16 7.79 19.11 7.32
C GLY A 16 6.82 19.00 6.14
N PRO A 17 7.31 18.72 4.91
CA PRO A 17 6.44 18.44 3.77
C PRO A 17 5.53 17.24 4.07
N PRO A 18 4.22 17.31 3.78
CA PRO A 18 3.29 16.25 4.15
C PRO A 18 3.74 14.89 3.64
N GLN A 19 3.86 13.90 4.54
CA GLN A 19 4.15 12.52 4.19
C GLN A 19 2.91 11.67 4.41
N LEU A 20 2.61 10.79 3.47
CA LEU A 20 1.65 9.72 3.64
C LEU A 20 2.36 8.53 4.27
N VAL A 21 1.90 8.07 5.43
CA VAL A 21 2.40 6.91 6.14
C VAL A 21 1.32 5.84 6.14
N ALA A 22 1.68 4.62 5.74
CA ALA A 22 0.79 3.48 5.78
C ALA A 22 1.43 2.31 6.53
N VAL A 23 0.61 1.62 7.32
CA VAL A 23 0.96 0.37 7.99
C VAL A 23 -0.03 -0.70 7.56
N PRO A 24 0.22 -1.40 6.45
CA PRO A 24 -0.57 -2.56 6.04
C PRO A 24 -0.22 -3.78 6.87
N ALA A 25 -1.23 -4.51 7.34
CA ALA A 25 -1.09 -5.87 7.85
C ALA A 25 -1.84 -6.85 6.93
N LEU A 26 -1.09 -7.72 6.28
CA LEU A 26 -1.60 -8.79 5.43
C LEU A 26 -1.84 -10.04 6.28
N ILE A 27 -3.04 -10.61 6.16
CA ILE A 27 -3.45 -11.90 6.72
C ILE A 27 -3.93 -12.76 5.56
N GLY A 28 -3.47 -14.01 5.47
CA GLY A 28 -3.83 -14.92 4.37
C GLY A 28 -3.08 -14.68 3.07
N GLY A 29 -1.89 -14.08 3.15
CA GLY A 29 -0.92 -14.04 2.06
C GLY A 29 -0.31 -15.42 1.79
N LYS A 30 0.37 -15.57 0.64
CA LYS A 30 1.28 -16.70 0.42
C LYS A 30 2.39 -16.70 1.49
N PRO A 31 2.70 -17.83 2.15
CA PRO A 31 3.77 -17.91 3.15
C PRO A 31 5.15 -17.51 2.62
N ASN A 32 5.99 -16.94 3.49
CA ASN A 32 7.39 -16.60 3.21
C ASN A 32 7.60 -15.81 1.91
N THR A 33 6.66 -14.92 1.58
CA THR A 33 6.60 -14.25 0.27
C THR A 33 6.76 -12.74 0.45
N ALA A 34 7.57 -12.14 -0.42
CA ALA A 34 7.76 -10.69 -0.48
C ALA A 34 6.71 -10.02 -1.36
N TYR A 35 6.04 -9.02 -0.79
CA TYR A 35 5.09 -8.15 -1.46
C TYR A 35 5.65 -6.74 -1.54
N ASN A 36 5.51 -6.10 -2.69
CA ASN A 36 5.74 -4.68 -2.85
C ASN A 36 4.53 -3.91 -2.33
N VAL A 37 4.75 -2.97 -1.42
CA VAL A 37 3.71 -2.09 -0.89
C VAL A 37 3.65 -0.85 -1.75
N ARG A 38 2.49 -0.58 -2.34
CA ARG A 38 2.25 0.59 -3.18
C ARG A 38 1.21 1.48 -2.52
N LEU A 39 1.53 2.77 -2.50
CA LEU A 39 0.68 3.82 -1.98
C LEU A 39 0.24 4.68 -3.17
N ILE A 40 -0.88 4.35 -3.78
CA ILE A 40 -1.37 5.01 -4.99
C ILE A 40 -2.25 6.19 -4.55
N GLN A 41 -1.75 7.42 -4.71
CA GLN A 41 -2.47 8.62 -4.31
C GLN A 41 -3.52 9.01 -5.36
N ILE A 42 -4.68 9.46 -4.88
CA ILE A 42 -5.87 9.73 -5.68
C ILE A 42 -6.25 11.20 -5.54
N LYS A 43 -6.64 11.80 -6.66
CA LYS A 43 -7.21 13.15 -6.75
C LYS A 43 -8.43 13.10 -7.65
N ASN A 44 -9.55 13.68 -7.22
CA ASN A 44 -10.81 13.72 -7.97
C ASN A 44 -11.27 12.32 -8.45
N GLY A 45 -11.09 11.29 -7.62
CA GLY A 45 -11.45 9.91 -7.94
C GLY A 45 -10.52 9.19 -8.91
N GLN A 46 -9.42 9.81 -9.34
CA GLN A 46 -8.45 9.22 -10.26
C GLN A 46 -7.08 9.03 -9.60
N ALA A 47 -6.44 7.89 -9.87
CA ALA A 47 -5.06 7.65 -9.46
C ALA A 47 -4.12 8.63 -10.17
N LEU A 48 -3.31 9.37 -9.39
CA LEU A 48 -2.34 10.33 -9.92
C LEU A 48 -1.19 9.63 -10.64
N ASN A 49 -0.69 8.55 -10.03
CA ASN A 49 0.32 7.68 -10.61
C ASN A 49 0.22 6.30 -9.94
N CYS A 50 0.01 5.26 -10.75
CA CYS A 50 0.06 3.89 -10.25
C CYS A 50 1.51 3.43 -10.09
N GLY A 51 2.43 3.85 -10.96
CA GLY A 51 3.79 3.34 -11.03
C GLY A 51 3.87 1.85 -11.36
N PRO A 52 5.08 1.27 -11.41
CA PRO A 52 5.28 -0.16 -11.62
C PRO A 52 4.75 -0.98 -10.42
N CYS A 53 4.31 -2.21 -10.68
CA CYS A 53 3.88 -3.13 -9.62
C CYS A 53 5.04 -3.70 -8.79
N THR A 54 6.25 -3.71 -9.35
CA THR A 54 7.47 -4.29 -8.75
C THR A 54 8.25 -3.29 -7.88
N THR A 55 7.92 -2.00 -7.94
CA THR A 55 8.58 -0.92 -7.21
C THR A 55 7.55 -0.10 -6.44
N GLY A 56 7.89 0.41 -5.26
CA GLY A 56 6.91 1.13 -4.44
C GLY A 56 7.42 1.43 -3.03
N GLY A 57 6.58 2.08 -2.22
CA GLY A 57 6.88 2.67 -0.91
C GLY A 57 7.52 1.74 0.13
N GLY A 58 7.58 0.43 -0.11
CA GLY A 58 8.43 -0.49 0.64
C GLY A 58 8.12 -1.96 0.38
N THR A 59 8.65 -2.85 1.21
CA THR A 59 8.44 -4.29 1.11
C THR A 59 7.81 -4.84 2.39
N LEU A 60 6.81 -5.69 2.23
CA LEU A 60 6.21 -6.51 3.29
C LEU A 60 6.54 -7.96 2.99
N THR A 61 7.15 -8.67 3.94
CA THR A 61 7.39 -10.11 3.82
C THR A 61 6.47 -10.84 4.79
N THR A 62 5.73 -11.83 4.29
CA THR A 62 4.90 -12.70 5.12
C THR A 62 5.73 -13.77 5.81
N ASN A 63 5.29 -14.22 6.97
CA ASN A 63 5.84 -15.38 7.68
C ASN A 63 5.32 -16.72 7.10
N ASP A 64 5.64 -17.81 7.77
CA ASP A 64 5.21 -19.18 7.46
C ASP A 64 3.68 -19.38 7.46
N LYS A 65 2.94 -18.50 8.14
CA LYS A 65 1.47 -18.48 8.19
C LYS A 65 0.84 -17.53 7.17
N GLY A 66 1.64 -16.88 6.33
CA GLY A 66 1.11 -15.91 5.36
C GLY A 66 0.73 -14.56 5.96
N THR A 67 1.22 -14.25 7.16
CA THR A 67 0.95 -12.98 7.84
C THR A 67 2.17 -12.08 7.81
N GLY A 68 1.99 -10.78 7.59
CA GLY A 68 3.08 -9.81 7.65
C GLY A 68 2.58 -8.38 7.84
N SER A 69 3.44 -7.50 8.32
CA SER A 69 3.17 -6.07 8.44
C SER A 69 4.45 -5.28 8.23
N THR A 70 4.34 -4.05 7.76
CA THR A 70 5.46 -3.12 7.58
C THR A 70 4.98 -1.67 7.66
N SER A 71 5.89 -0.72 7.85
CA SER A 71 5.60 0.71 7.75
C SER A 71 6.25 1.25 6.49
N VAL A 72 5.48 2.01 5.71
CA VAL A 72 5.96 2.66 4.48
C VAL A 72 5.54 4.12 4.48
N GLN A 73 6.37 4.97 3.87
CA GLN A 73 6.08 6.39 3.76
C GLN A 73 6.46 6.94 2.39
N GLN A 74 5.71 7.94 1.93
CA GLN A 74 6.02 8.69 0.72
C GLN A 74 5.54 10.14 0.85
N ALA A 75 6.12 11.04 0.06
CA ALA A 75 5.63 12.40 -0.02
C ALA A 75 4.18 12.43 -0.56
N VAL A 76 3.33 13.28 0.03
CA VAL A 76 1.98 13.53 -0.49
C VAL A 76 2.10 14.35 -1.78
N ILE A 77 1.46 13.87 -2.85
CA ILE A 77 1.36 14.60 -4.11
C ILE A 77 0.37 15.76 -3.91
N PRO A 78 0.70 16.99 -4.33
CA PRO A 78 -0.17 18.15 -4.16
C PRO A 78 -1.61 17.92 -4.65
N GLY A 79 -2.56 18.07 -3.72
CA GLY A 79 -3.99 17.92 -3.99
C GLY A 79 -4.51 16.48 -4.00
N ALA A 80 -3.71 15.49 -3.60
CA ALA A 80 -4.22 14.15 -3.30
C ALA A 80 -5.18 14.21 -2.10
N THR A 81 -6.30 13.50 -2.20
CA THR A 81 -7.36 13.48 -1.17
C THR A 81 -7.61 12.09 -0.59
N ALA A 82 -7.14 11.04 -1.29
CA ALA A 82 -7.19 9.67 -0.81
C ALA A 82 -5.92 8.91 -1.25
N ALA A 83 -5.71 7.72 -0.68
CA ALA A 83 -4.74 6.78 -1.18
C ALA A 83 -5.27 5.35 -1.18
N TRP A 84 -4.86 4.61 -2.20
CA TRP A 84 -5.14 3.20 -2.37
C TRP A 84 -3.88 2.40 -2.05
N VAL A 85 -3.99 1.50 -1.07
CA VAL A 85 -2.87 0.64 -0.65
C VAL A 85 -2.99 -0.71 -1.33
N VAL A 86 -1.95 -1.07 -2.09
CA VAL A 86 -1.90 -2.31 -2.87
C VAL A 86 -0.65 -3.09 -2.51
N LEU A 87 -0.81 -4.39 -2.30
CA LEU A 87 0.26 -5.35 -2.02
C LEU A 87 0.41 -6.28 -3.22
N ASN A 88 1.40 -6.04 -4.08
CA ASN A 88 1.69 -6.91 -5.22
C ASN A 88 2.76 -7.95 -4.84
N GLU A 89 2.55 -9.23 -5.13
CA GLU A 89 3.63 -10.22 -5.02
C GLU A 89 4.78 -9.81 -5.95
N LYS A 90 6.00 -9.71 -5.44
CA LYS A 90 7.14 -9.21 -6.24
C LYS A 90 7.45 -10.09 -7.45
N ALA A 91 7.26 -11.40 -7.31
CA ALA A 91 7.50 -12.37 -8.37
C ALA A 91 6.36 -12.44 -9.41
N GLN A 92 5.14 -12.02 -9.05
CA GLN A 92 3.96 -12.15 -9.91
C GLN A 92 2.97 -11.03 -9.63
N CYS A 93 3.10 -9.90 -10.33
CA CYS A 93 2.29 -8.71 -10.09
C CYS A 93 0.77 -8.91 -10.21
N ALA A 94 0.33 -9.89 -11.01
CA ALA A 94 -1.08 -10.25 -11.15
C ALA A 94 -1.67 -10.82 -9.84
N ASN A 95 -0.83 -11.29 -8.91
CA ASN A 95 -1.23 -11.67 -7.57
C ASN A 95 -1.11 -10.45 -6.67
N PHE A 96 -2.24 -9.87 -6.31
CA PHE A 96 -2.26 -8.70 -5.45
C PHE A 96 -3.43 -8.69 -4.49
N TYR A 97 -3.20 -7.98 -3.39
CA TYR A 97 -4.21 -7.62 -2.43
C TYR A 97 -4.38 -6.12 -2.42
N ASP A 98 -5.60 -5.67 -2.16
CA ASP A 98 -5.90 -4.25 -2.00
C ASP A 98 -6.94 -4.01 -0.90
N ILE A 99 -7.22 -2.75 -0.63
CA ILE A 99 -8.40 -2.32 0.10
C ILE A 99 -9.06 -1.17 -0.65
N ALA A 100 -10.29 -0.80 -0.32
CA ALA A 100 -10.87 0.44 -0.86
C ALA A 100 -9.98 1.65 -0.52
N PRO A 101 -9.94 2.69 -1.39
CA PRO A 101 -9.21 3.92 -1.10
C PRO A 101 -9.58 4.50 0.27
N LEU A 102 -8.57 4.90 1.04
CA LEU A 102 -8.73 5.53 2.33
C LEU A 102 -8.47 7.05 2.20
N PRO A 103 -9.24 7.90 2.89
CA PRO A 103 -9.00 9.34 2.90
C PRO A 103 -7.65 9.65 3.56
N ILE A 104 -6.97 10.70 3.06
CA ILE A 104 -5.69 11.18 3.61
C ILE A 104 -5.75 12.62 4.13
N ALA A 105 -6.95 13.20 4.17
CA ALA A 105 -7.25 14.53 4.67
C ALA A 105 -8.42 14.47 5.65
#